data_AF-A0A7T7AMD5-F1
#
_entry.id   AF-A0A7T7AMD5-F1
#
_cell.length_a   1.000
_cell.length_b   1.000
_cell.length_c   1.000
_cell.angle_alpha   90.00
_cell.angle_beta   90.00
_cell.angle_gamma   90.00
#
_symmetry.space_group_name_H-M   'P 1'
#
loop_
_entity.id
_entity.type
_entity.pdbx_description
1 polymer ?
#
loop_
_entity_poly.entity_id
_entity_poly.type
_entity_poly.pdbx_seq_one_letter_code
_entity_poly.pdbx_strand_id
1 'polypeptide(L)'
;MNKTIFIEKRKEFNSENCKLYREFKNFLSIGNLQSVRVINAFNISNFTKEEYEDLENKLFKNENTDIFYENKIQLEDDEKAFRVQGKDGQYNQREDMTNEYIKKFFSYDNINIKHSKVIILKGIDNSDLEKIKKYYINNVDSKEIPLDDSSVFIFEDCEDKIEKVDNFINMNERELENLISNFAMDLDDIKFVQNYFREENRNPNIWELKTIDTYWSDHCRHTTFFDGN
;
A
#
# COMPACT_ATOMS: atom_id res chain seq x y z
N MET A 1 -10.42 -21.20 -4.55
CA MET A 1 -10.49 -21.42 -3.09
C MET A 1 -9.63 -20.36 -2.44
N ASN A 2 -10.05 -19.79 -1.32
CA ASN A 2 -9.23 -18.82 -0.58
C ASN A 2 -8.90 -19.44 0.78
N LYS A 3 -7.66 -19.26 1.22
CA LYS A 3 -7.21 -19.63 2.56
C LYS A 3 -6.43 -18.49 3.17
N THR A 4 -6.54 -18.37 4.49
CA THR A 4 -5.74 -17.39 5.24
C THR A 4 -4.82 -18.13 6.20
N ILE A 5 -3.53 -17.89 6.04
CA ILE A 5 -2.48 -18.40 6.92
C ILE A 5 -2.05 -17.27 7.84
N PHE A 6 -1.90 -17.57 9.12
CA PHE A 6 -1.43 -16.63 10.13
C PHE A 6 -0.12 -17.16 10.74
N ILE A 7 0.89 -16.29 10.79
CA ILE A 7 2.23 -16.61 11.26
C ILE A 7 2.61 -15.63 12.35
N GLU A 8 2.75 -16.16 13.57
CA GLU A 8 3.24 -15.44 14.72
C GLU A 8 4.67 -15.86 15.05
N LYS A 9 5.58 -14.89 15.18
CA LYS A 9 6.93 -15.18 15.66
C LYS A 9 6.87 -15.52 17.16
N ARG A 10 7.53 -16.61 17.56
CA ARG A 10 7.66 -16.98 18.99
C ARG A 10 8.29 -15.82 19.77
N LYS A 11 7.97 -15.74 21.07
CA LYS A 11 8.32 -14.60 21.94
C LYS A 11 9.82 -14.27 21.94
N GLU A 12 10.67 -15.28 21.78
CA GLU A 12 12.13 -15.14 21.77
C GLU A 12 12.67 -14.44 20.51
N PHE A 13 11.91 -14.47 19.41
CA PHE A 13 12.33 -13.94 18.10
C PHE A 13 11.58 -12.67 17.69
N ASN A 14 10.73 -12.13 18.57
CA ASN A 14 9.78 -11.09 18.21
C ASN A 14 10.23 -9.67 18.65
N SER A 15 11.18 -9.12 17.91
CA SER A 15 11.67 -7.75 18.11
C SER A 15 10.63 -6.68 17.78
N GLU A 16 9.74 -6.95 16.81
CA GLU A 16 8.66 -6.05 16.40
C GLU A 16 7.65 -5.85 17.53
N ASN A 17 7.21 -6.91 18.20
CA ASN A 17 6.33 -6.83 19.38
C ASN A 17 6.94 -5.94 20.46
N CYS A 18 8.23 -6.11 20.74
CA CYS A 18 8.93 -5.34 21.76
C CYS A 18 8.97 -3.84 21.42
N LYS A 19 9.16 -3.51 20.13
CA LYS A 19 9.15 -2.13 19.64
C LYS A 19 7.76 -1.51 19.79
N LEU A 20 6.72 -2.17 19.26
CA LEU A 20 5.35 -1.67 19.35
C LEU A 20 4.85 -1.56 20.79
N TYR A 21 5.21 -2.52 21.65
CA TYR A 21 4.89 -2.44 23.08
C TYR A 21 5.46 -1.17 23.71
N ARG A 22 6.73 -0.83 23.43
CA ARG A 22 7.35 0.40 23.96
C ARG A 22 6.70 1.65 23.38
N GLU A 23 6.37 1.67 22.10
CA GLU A 23 5.70 2.80 21.47
C GLU A 23 4.31 3.03 22.09
N PHE A 24 3.48 2.00 22.15
CA PHE A 24 2.13 2.14 22.70
C PHE A 24 2.14 2.45 24.20
N LYS A 25 3.04 1.83 24.97
CA LYS A 25 3.11 2.07 26.41
C LYS A 25 3.71 3.42 26.76
N ASN A 26 4.82 3.81 26.12
CA ASN A 26 5.57 5.01 26.51
C ASN A 26 5.13 6.24 25.72
N PHE A 27 4.95 6.12 24.40
CA PHE A 27 4.61 7.27 23.55
C PHE A 27 3.11 7.59 23.62
N LEU A 28 2.24 6.58 23.53
CA LEU A 28 0.79 6.76 23.67
C LEU A 28 0.31 6.75 25.14
N SER A 29 1.22 6.55 26.10
CA SER A 29 0.94 6.55 27.54
C SER A 29 -0.14 5.54 27.98
N ILE A 30 -0.21 4.37 27.32
CA ILE A 30 -1.19 3.33 27.63
C ILE A 30 -0.65 2.43 28.75
N GLY A 31 -0.84 2.88 30.00
CA GLY A 31 -0.26 2.24 31.18
C GLY A 31 -0.73 0.80 31.42
N ASN A 32 -1.98 0.49 31.04
CA ASN A 32 -2.60 -0.82 31.28
C ASN A 32 -2.16 -1.89 30.27
N LEU A 33 -1.41 -1.53 29.22
CA LEU A 33 -0.96 -2.47 28.19
C LEU A 33 -0.06 -3.56 28.78
N GLN A 34 -0.54 -4.80 28.73
CA GLN A 34 0.16 -5.97 29.27
C GLN A 34 1.06 -6.62 28.23
N SER A 35 0.54 -6.82 27.01
CA SER A 35 1.29 -7.43 25.91
C SER A 35 0.80 -6.97 24.54
N VAL A 36 1.72 -7.01 23.58
CA VAL A 36 1.45 -6.80 22.15
C VAL A 36 1.93 -8.04 21.39
N ARG A 37 1.09 -8.55 20.50
CA ARG A 37 1.43 -9.62 19.55
C ARG A 37 1.17 -9.15 18.14
N VAL A 38 2.14 -9.35 17.26
CA VAL A 38 2.03 -9.09 15.82
C VAL A 38 2.01 -10.41 15.08
N ILE A 39 0.97 -10.60 14.29
CA ILE A 39 0.75 -11.81 13.50
C ILE A 39 0.67 -11.41 12.03
N ASN A 40 1.48 -12.05 11.20
CA ASN A 40 1.47 -11.83 9.76
C ASN A 40 0.41 -12.74 9.14
N ALA A 41 -0.57 -12.14 8.47
CA ALA A 41 -1.67 -12.82 7.81
C ALA A 41 -1.45 -12.80 6.29
N PHE A 42 -1.48 -13.98 5.68
CA PHE A 42 -1.32 -14.21 4.25
C PHE A 42 -2.61 -14.80 3.68
N ASN A 43 -3.31 -14.01 2.87
CA ASN A 43 -4.46 -14.47 2.12
C ASN A 43 -3.95 -15.06 0.81
N ILE A 44 -4.27 -16.31 0.55
CA ILE A 44 -3.83 -17.04 -0.63
C ILE A 44 -5.05 -17.38 -1.46
N SER A 45 -4.95 -17.18 -2.77
CA SER A 45 -5.99 -17.51 -3.75
C SER A 45 -5.38 -18.27 -4.93
N ASN A 46 -6.25 -18.91 -5.72
CA ASN A 46 -5.89 -19.59 -6.98
C ASN A 46 -4.84 -20.71 -6.84
N PHE A 47 -5.04 -21.58 -5.85
CA PHE A 47 -4.20 -22.75 -5.60
C PHE A 47 -5.00 -24.06 -5.69
N THR A 48 -4.30 -25.14 -6.03
CA THR A 48 -4.74 -26.53 -5.84
C THR A 48 -4.38 -27.04 -4.45
N LYS A 49 -5.01 -28.13 -4.02
CA LYS A 49 -4.75 -28.70 -2.68
C LYS A 49 -3.28 -29.11 -2.50
N GLU A 50 -2.66 -29.69 -3.52
CA GLU A 50 -1.26 -30.13 -3.50
C GLU A 50 -0.30 -28.94 -3.41
N GLU A 51 -0.54 -27.88 -4.20
CA GLU A 51 0.27 -26.65 -4.13
C GLU A 51 0.19 -25.99 -2.76
N TYR A 52 -1.01 -25.96 -2.15
CA TYR A 52 -1.19 -25.41 -0.81
C TYR A 52 -0.43 -26.19 0.26
N GLU A 53 -0.52 -27.53 0.24
CA GLU A 53 0.22 -28.39 1.17
C GLU A 53 1.75 -28.19 1.03
N ASP A 54 2.23 -27.94 -0.19
CA ASP A 54 3.65 -27.68 -0.42
C ASP A 54 4.09 -26.32 0.14
N LEU A 55 3.29 -25.26 -0.12
CA LEU A 55 3.53 -23.92 0.40
C LEU A 55 3.47 -23.90 1.94
N GLU A 56 2.50 -24.57 2.53
CA GLU A 56 2.36 -24.67 3.98
C GLU A 56 3.63 -25.26 4.59
N ASN A 57 4.07 -26.43 4.12
CA ASN A 57 5.18 -27.15 4.74
C ASN A 57 6.56 -26.57 4.43
N LYS A 58 6.79 -26.04 3.23
CA LYS A 58 8.12 -25.58 2.79
C LYS A 58 8.35 -24.08 2.96
N LEU A 59 7.30 -23.26 2.94
CA LEU A 59 7.43 -21.80 2.99
C LEU A 59 6.94 -21.23 4.33
N PHE A 60 5.74 -21.60 4.76
CA PHE A 60 5.08 -20.92 5.88
C PHE A 60 5.32 -21.57 7.25
N LYS A 61 5.55 -22.88 7.29
CA LYS A 61 5.70 -23.62 8.54
C LYS A 61 7.16 -23.76 8.93
N ASN A 62 7.62 -22.88 9.83
CA ASN A 62 8.91 -23.01 10.49
C ASN A 62 8.73 -23.23 12.00
N GLU A 63 8.62 -24.50 12.41
CA GLU A 63 8.29 -24.89 13.79
C GLU A 63 9.26 -24.35 14.85
N ASN A 64 10.51 -24.10 14.48
CA ASN A 64 11.55 -23.62 15.40
C ASN A 64 11.35 -22.15 15.80
N THR A 65 10.79 -21.32 14.92
CA THR A 65 10.72 -19.87 15.13
C THR A 65 9.31 -19.28 15.09
N ASP A 66 8.36 -20.02 14.52
CA ASP A 66 7.02 -19.54 14.24
C ASP A 66 5.94 -20.42 14.87
N ILE A 67 4.80 -19.79 15.15
CA ILE A 67 3.54 -20.41 15.52
C ILE A 67 2.60 -20.20 14.33
N PHE A 68 2.11 -21.31 13.79
CA PHE A 68 1.26 -21.34 12.61
C PHE A 68 -0.21 -21.49 13.03
N TYR A 69 -1.08 -20.65 12.48
CA TYR A 69 -2.53 -20.80 12.60
C TYR A 69 -3.17 -20.80 11.22
N GLU A 70 -4.22 -21.62 11.07
CA GLU A 70 -4.97 -21.73 9.83
C GLU A 70 -6.38 -21.17 10.01
N ASN A 71 -6.80 -20.30 9.08
CA ASN A 71 -8.14 -19.69 8.96
C ASN A 71 -8.60 -18.79 10.11
N LYS A 72 -8.25 -19.06 11.37
CA LYS A 72 -8.63 -18.26 12.52
C LYS A 72 -7.53 -18.19 13.56
N ILE A 73 -7.43 -17.04 14.20
CA ILE A 73 -6.61 -16.83 15.39
C ILE A 73 -7.53 -16.94 16.60
N GLN A 74 -7.06 -17.61 17.66
CA GLN A 74 -7.74 -17.64 18.94
C GLN A 74 -7.37 -16.38 19.73
N LEU A 75 -8.39 -15.62 20.14
CA LEU A 75 -8.27 -14.46 21.02
C LEU A 75 -8.76 -14.85 22.41
N GLU A 76 -8.04 -14.43 23.44
CA GLU A 76 -8.51 -14.52 24.82
C GLU A 76 -9.58 -13.45 25.11
N ASP A 77 -10.42 -13.64 26.12
CA ASP A 77 -11.53 -12.72 26.44
C ASP A 77 -11.06 -11.29 26.79
N ASP A 78 -9.83 -11.13 27.24
CA ASP A 78 -9.19 -9.85 27.58
C ASP A 78 -8.22 -9.33 26.50
N GLU A 79 -8.21 -9.98 25.33
CA GLU A 79 -7.47 -9.56 24.15
C GLU A 79 -8.37 -8.80 23.18
N LYS A 80 -7.82 -7.73 22.60
CA LYS A 80 -8.43 -6.99 21.49
C LYS A 80 -7.51 -7.02 20.30
N ALA A 81 -8.09 -7.18 19.12
CA ALA A 81 -7.34 -7.28 17.88
C ALA A 81 -7.88 -6.35 16.81
N PHE A 82 -6.99 -5.87 15.96
CA PHE A 82 -7.32 -5.20 14.72
C PHE A 82 -6.36 -5.63 13.62
N ARG A 83 -6.80 -5.58 12.36
CA ARG A 83 -6.03 -6.03 11.21
C ARG A 83 -5.81 -4.88 10.25
N VAL A 84 -4.57 -4.72 9.81
CA VAL A 84 -4.14 -3.63 8.95
C VAL A 84 -3.55 -4.19 7.67
N GLN A 85 -3.98 -3.63 6.56
CA GLN A 85 -3.48 -3.94 5.23
C GLN A 85 -2.97 -2.66 4.57
N GLY A 86 -1.94 -2.77 3.73
CA GLY A 86 -1.56 -1.68 2.85
C GLY A 86 -2.71 -1.31 1.92
N LYS A 87 -2.89 -0.02 1.64
CA LYS A 87 -3.83 0.41 0.62
C LYS A 87 -3.39 -0.11 -0.74
N ASP A 88 -4.36 -0.21 -1.63
CA ASP A 88 -4.14 -0.65 -2.98
C ASP A 88 -3.16 0.27 -3.71
N GLY A 89 -2.20 -0.29 -4.45
CA GLY A 89 -1.08 0.43 -5.08
C GLY A 89 0.11 0.72 -4.16
N GLN A 90 0.01 0.49 -2.85
CA GLN A 90 1.15 0.63 -1.94
C GLN A 90 2.05 -0.62 -2.00
N TYR A 91 3.35 -0.39 -2.11
CA TYR A 91 4.32 -1.48 -2.14
C TYR A 91 4.42 -2.17 -0.79
N ASN A 92 4.23 -3.49 -0.78
CA ASN A 92 4.36 -4.33 0.40
C ASN A 92 5.51 -5.31 0.20
N GLN A 93 6.69 -4.96 0.72
CA GLN A 93 7.91 -5.76 0.55
C GLN A 93 7.72 -7.23 0.91
N ARG A 94 6.99 -7.53 2.00
CA ARG A 94 6.79 -8.92 2.45
C ARG A 94 5.87 -9.68 1.51
N GLU A 95 4.83 -9.03 1.00
CA GLU A 95 3.92 -9.60 0.00
C GLU A 95 4.67 -9.93 -1.29
N ASP A 96 5.41 -8.94 -1.80
CA ASP A 96 6.16 -9.02 -3.04
C ASP A 96 7.22 -10.13 -2.98
N MET A 97 8.03 -10.15 -1.91
CA MET A 97 9.01 -11.23 -1.69
C MET A 97 8.37 -12.61 -1.61
N THR A 98 7.19 -12.73 -0.99
CA THR A 98 6.50 -14.03 -0.88
C THR A 98 5.99 -14.48 -2.24
N ASN A 99 5.34 -13.59 -3.01
CA ASN A 99 4.88 -13.88 -4.37
C ASN A 99 6.05 -14.24 -5.29
N GLU A 100 7.15 -13.48 -5.26
CA GLU A 100 8.36 -13.79 -6.02
C GLU A 100 8.95 -15.16 -5.66
N TYR A 101 9.02 -15.48 -4.36
CA TYR A 101 9.56 -16.75 -3.89
C TYR A 101 8.71 -17.94 -4.40
N ILE A 102 7.39 -17.81 -4.35
CA ILE A 102 6.46 -18.82 -4.86
C ILE A 102 6.65 -19.04 -6.36
N LYS A 103 6.70 -17.96 -7.15
CA LYS A 103 6.92 -18.06 -8.60
C LYS A 103 8.26 -18.70 -8.92
N LYS A 104 9.36 -18.22 -8.32
CA LYS A 104 10.72 -18.64 -8.67
C LYS A 104 11.08 -20.04 -8.15
N PHE A 105 10.71 -20.38 -6.93
CA PHE A 105 11.15 -21.64 -6.29
C PHE A 105 10.14 -22.78 -6.42
N PHE A 106 8.84 -22.46 -6.54
CA PHE A 106 7.80 -23.48 -6.70
C PHE A 106 7.23 -23.55 -8.12
N SER A 107 7.56 -22.58 -8.99
CA SER A 107 7.01 -22.50 -10.36
C SER A 107 5.48 -22.40 -10.38
N TYR A 108 4.89 -21.74 -9.38
CA TYR A 108 3.45 -21.50 -9.29
C TYR A 108 3.13 -20.06 -9.65
N ASP A 109 2.76 -19.81 -10.91
CA ASP A 109 2.50 -18.46 -11.42
C ASP A 109 1.08 -17.95 -11.15
N ASN A 110 0.14 -18.86 -10.91
CA ASN A 110 -1.27 -18.54 -10.75
C ASN A 110 -1.65 -18.18 -9.30
N ILE A 111 -0.77 -18.48 -8.34
CA ILE A 111 -1.03 -18.26 -6.91
C ILE A 111 -0.79 -16.78 -6.61
N ASN A 112 -1.79 -16.18 -5.95
CA ASN A 112 -1.73 -14.78 -5.55
C ASN A 112 -1.85 -14.67 -4.04
N ILE A 113 -0.90 -13.94 -3.45
CA ILE A 113 -0.83 -13.70 -2.01
C ILE A 113 -1.02 -12.23 -1.69
N LYS A 114 -1.89 -11.97 -0.71
CA LYS A 114 -2.02 -10.67 -0.06
C LYS A 114 -1.59 -10.72 1.39
N HIS A 115 -0.72 -9.80 1.79
CA HIS A 115 -0.19 -9.72 3.15
C HIS A 115 -0.88 -8.61 3.94
N SER A 116 -1.16 -8.91 5.20
CA SER A 116 -1.70 -7.97 6.19
C SER A 116 -1.18 -8.33 7.58
N LYS A 117 -1.27 -7.41 8.52
CA LYS A 117 -0.83 -7.61 9.90
C LYS A 117 -2.01 -7.57 10.85
N VAL A 118 -2.11 -8.57 11.73
CA VAL A 118 -3.03 -8.56 12.87
C VAL A 118 -2.25 -8.14 14.11
N ILE A 119 -2.71 -7.12 14.79
CA ILE A 119 -2.15 -6.63 16.04
C ILE A 119 -3.11 -7.02 17.15
N ILE A 120 -2.63 -7.82 18.11
CA ILE A 120 -3.38 -8.26 19.28
C ILE A 120 -2.80 -7.59 20.52
N LEU A 121 -3.67 -7.04 21.34
CA LEU A 121 -3.35 -6.20 22.50
C LEU A 121 -4.11 -6.73 23.71
N LYS A 122 -3.42 -6.93 24.82
CA LYS A 122 -4.00 -7.41 26.08
C LYS A 122 -4.00 -6.32 27.15
N GLY A 123 -5.10 -6.22 27.90
CA GLY A 123 -5.24 -5.28 29.02
C GLY A 123 -5.57 -3.84 28.61
N ILE A 124 -6.18 -3.63 27.45
CA ILE A 124 -6.57 -2.29 26.96
C ILE A 124 -8.09 -2.09 26.93
N ASP A 125 -8.54 -0.87 27.17
CA ASP A 125 -9.94 -0.50 26.99
C ASP A 125 -10.24 -0.15 25.51
N ASN A 126 -11.51 0.15 25.19
CA ASN A 126 -11.87 0.51 23.81
C ASN A 126 -11.34 1.89 23.41
N SER A 127 -11.13 2.79 24.37
CA SER A 127 -10.60 4.14 24.10
C SER A 127 -9.13 4.10 23.71
N ASP A 128 -8.36 3.23 24.36
CA ASP A 128 -6.95 2.99 24.08
C ASP A 128 -6.77 2.26 22.75
N LEU A 129 -7.67 1.32 22.42
CA LEU A 129 -7.68 0.68 21.11
C LEU A 129 -7.79 1.72 19.98
N GLU A 130 -8.73 2.67 20.08
CA GLU A 130 -8.93 3.71 19.06
C GLU A 130 -7.73 4.66 18.96
N LYS A 131 -7.08 5.01 20.08
CA LYS A 131 -5.82 5.78 20.07
C LYS A 131 -4.71 5.03 19.34
N ILE A 132 -4.56 3.73 19.61
CA ILE A 132 -3.55 2.89 18.96
C ILE A 132 -3.83 2.81 17.46
N LYS A 133 -5.08 2.55 17.06
CA LYS A 133 -5.46 2.51 15.65
C LYS A 133 -5.14 3.82 14.93
N LYS A 134 -5.50 4.96 15.52
CA LYS A 134 -5.24 6.28 14.95
C LYS A 134 -3.74 6.58 14.81
N TYR A 135 -2.91 6.07 15.72
CA TYR A 135 -1.47 6.22 15.64
C TYR A 135 -0.82 5.26 14.63
N TYR A 136 -1.25 4.00 14.63
CA TYR A 136 -0.63 2.94 13.83
C TYR A 136 -1.08 2.95 12.37
N ILE A 137 -2.34 3.29 12.10
CA ILE A 137 -2.90 3.29 10.74
C ILE A 137 -2.69 4.66 10.11
N ASN A 138 -1.76 4.71 9.16
CA ASN A 138 -1.63 5.86 8.28
C ASN A 138 -2.71 5.77 7.19
N ASN A 139 -3.63 6.74 7.15
CA ASN A 139 -4.69 6.79 6.13
C ASN A 139 -4.17 6.97 4.70
N VAL A 140 -2.93 7.40 4.49
CA VAL A 140 -2.34 7.47 3.15
C VAL A 140 -1.90 6.08 2.67
N ASP A 141 -1.31 5.29 3.56
CA ASP A 141 -0.59 4.07 3.16
C ASP A 141 -1.33 2.78 3.52
N SER A 142 -2.24 2.83 4.49
CA SER A 142 -2.84 1.64 5.11
C SER A 142 -4.32 1.81 5.43
N LYS A 143 -5.02 0.68 5.60
CA LYS A 143 -6.44 0.60 5.96
C LYS A 143 -6.67 -0.52 6.97
N GLU A 144 -7.65 -0.31 7.85
CA GLU A 144 -8.19 -1.39 8.69
C GLU A 144 -9.06 -2.31 7.82
N ILE A 145 -8.92 -3.62 8.01
CA ILE A 145 -9.77 -4.64 7.36
C ILE A 145 -10.36 -5.59 8.41
N PRO A 146 -11.49 -6.25 8.12
CA PRO A 146 -12.05 -7.27 9.01
C PRO A 146 -11.05 -8.40 9.30
N LEU A 147 -11.09 -8.94 10.51
CA LEU A 147 -10.17 -10.01 10.93
C LEU A 147 -10.36 -11.28 10.08
N ASP A 148 -11.59 -11.58 9.69
CA ASP A 148 -12.03 -12.71 8.87
C ASP A 148 -11.92 -12.46 7.36
N ASP A 149 -11.39 -11.31 6.93
CA ASP A 149 -11.23 -11.01 5.52
C ASP A 149 -10.25 -11.98 4.85
N SER A 150 -10.75 -12.71 3.85
CA SER A 150 -10.00 -13.67 3.03
C SER A 150 -9.90 -13.22 1.58
N SER A 151 -10.12 -11.93 1.32
CA SER A 151 -10.11 -11.37 -0.01
C SER A 151 -8.67 -11.30 -0.54
N VAL A 152 -8.51 -11.58 -1.83
CA VAL A 152 -7.29 -11.32 -2.59
C VAL A 152 -7.75 -10.57 -3.82
N PHE A 153 -7.42 -9.28 -3.89
CA PHE A 153 -7.69 -8.45 -5.06
C PHE A 153 -6.42 -8.37 -5.90
N ILE A 154 -6.54 -8.73 -7.18
CA ILE A 154 -5.46 -8.64 -8.16
C ILE A 154 -5.80 -7.45 -9.03
N PHE A 155 -4.87 -6.50 -9.13
CA PHE A 155 -4.97 -5.46 -10.15
C PHE A 155 -4.72 -6.11 -11.50
N GLU A 156 -5.74 -6.09 -12.35
CA GLU A 156 -5.52 -6.35 -13.76
C GLU A 156 -4.91 -5.08 -14.38
N ASP A 157 -3.80 -5.25 -15.09
CA ASP A 157 -3.25 -4.17 -15.91
C ASP A 157 -4.32 -3.78 -16.93
N CYS A 158 -4.82 -2.55 -16.82
CA CYS A 158 -5.76 -2.03 -17.80
C CYS A 158 -4.95 -1.49 -18.99
N GLU A 159 -5.24 -1.97 -20.20
CA GLU A 159 -4.78 -1.35 -21.45
C GLU A 159 -5.57 -0.06 -21.73
N ASP A 160 -5.62 0.85 -20.76
CA ASP A 160 -6.31 2.12 -20.95
C ASP A 160 -5.62 2.90 -22.08
N LYS A 161 -6.42 3.26 -23.09
CA LYS A 161 -5.93 4.12 -24.16
C LYS A 161 -5.52 5.45 -23.57
N ILE A 162 -4.28 5.83 -23.83
CA ILE A 162 -3.75 7.13 -23.43
C ILE A 162 -4.66 8.24 -24.00
N GLU A 163 -5.29 8.98 -23.10
CA GLU A 163 -6.23 10.05 -23.44
C GLU A 163 -5.50 11.20 -24.15
N LYS A 164 -6.03 11.61 -25.29
CA LYS A 164 -5.56 12.78 -26.03
C LYS A 164 -6.27 14.03 -25.53
N VAL A 165 -5.54 15.14 -25.48
CA VAL A 165 -6.16 16.44 -25.18
C VAL A 165 -6.71 16.99 -26.49
N ASP A 166 -7.99 16.69 -26.73
CA ASP A 166 -8.63 17.05 -27.98
C ASP A 166 -8.63 18.57 -28.21
N ASN A 167 -8.34 18.95 -29.46
CA ASN A 167 -8.32 20.34 -29.91
C ASN A 167 -7.30 21.27 -29.23
N PHE A 168 -6.33 20.75 -28.47
CA PHE A 168 -5.31 21.53 -27.75
C PHE A 168 -4.63 22.60 -28.61
N ILE A 169 -4.20 22.26 -29.83
CA ILE A 169 -3.49 23.19 -30.71
C ILE A 169 -4.36 24.35 -31.20
N ASN A 170 -5.69 24.24 -31.12
CA ASN A 170 -6.63 25.29 -31.52
C ASN A 170 -7.34 25.94 -30.33
N MET A 171 -7.01 25.55 -29.09
CA MET A 171 -7.62 26.15 -27.89
C MET A 171 -7.33 27.65 -27.84
N ASN A 172 -8.35 28.42 -27.51
CA ASN A 172 -8.21 29.84 -27.20
C ASN A 172 -7.69 30.05 -25.77
N GLU A 173 -7.34 31.28 -25.42
CA GLU A 173 -6.75 31.62 -24.12
C GLU A 173 -7.61 31.20 -22.93
N ARG A 174 -8.94 31.37 -23.00
CA ARG A 174 -9.86 30.93 -21.93
C ARG A 174 -9.93 29.41 -21.80
N GLU A 175 -9.84 28.70 -22.93
CA GLU A 175 -9.79 27.23 -22.93
C GLU A 175 -8.48 26.72 -22.33
N LEU A 176 -7.36 27.41 -22.60
CA LEU A 176 -6.07 27.12 -21.96
C LEU A 176 -6.09 27.42 -20.46
N GLU A 177 -6.66 28.56 -20.05
CA GLU A 177 -6.84 28.91 -18.62
C GLU A 177 -7.64 27.85 -17.85
N ASN A 178 -8.72 27.34 -18.44
CA ASN A 178 -9.51 26.26 -17.85
C ASN A 178 -8.76 24.93 -17.82
N LEU A 179 -7.88 24.67 -18.79
CA LEU A 179 -7.07 23.46 -18.84
C LEU A 179 -6.00 23.48 -17.73
N ILE A 180 -5.29 24.59 -17.57
CA ILE A 180 -4.18 24.73 -16.61
C ILE A 180 -4.63 24.82 -15.14
N SER A 181 -5.92 25.00 -14.86
CA SER A 181 -6.41 25.05 -13.47
C SER A 181 -6.10 23.78 -12.66
N ASN A 182 -5.75 22.69 -13.34
CA ASN A 182 -5.37 21.40 -12.78
C ASN A 182 -3.86 21.09 -12.88
N PHE A 183 -3.04 22.07 -13.29
CA PHE A 183 -1.60 21.95 -13.52
C PHE A 183 -0.84 22.98 -12.68
N ALA A 184 0.45 22.74 -12.45
CA ALA A 184 1.34 23.64 -11.73
C ALA A 184 2.01 24.71 -12.61
N MET A 185 2.06 24.50 -13.94
CA MET A 185 2.59 25.46 -14.92
C MET A 185 1.68 26.67 -15.13
N ASP A 186 2.24 27.79 -15.57
CA ASP A 186 1.49 29.02 -15.82
C ASP A 186 0.92 29.12 -17.26
N LEU A 187 0.23 30.23 -17.54
CA LEU A 187 -0.40 30.47 -18.84
C LEU A 187 0.63 30.68 -19.97
N ASP A 188 1.80 31.21 -19.67
CA ASP A 188 2.85 31.44 -20.67
C ASP A 188 3.54 30.12 -21.02
N ASP A 189 3.77 29.26 -20.02
CA ASP A 189 4.29 27.90 -20.18
C ASP A 189 3.36 27.06 -21.08
N ILE A 190 2.05 27.03 -20.81
CA ILE A 190 1.12 26.23 -21.64
C ILE A 190 1.00 26.79 -23.07
N LYS A 191 1.11 28.12 -23.27
CA LYS A 191 1.15 28.73 -24.61
C LYS A 191 2.41 28.31 -25.38
N PHE A 192 3.55 28.23 -24.69
CA PHE A 192 4.78 27.71 -25.28
C PHE A 192 4.62 26.25 -25.71
N VAL A 193 4.05 25.41 -24.85
CA VAL A 193 3.72 24.02 -25.17
C VAL A 193 2.74 23.92 -26.34
N GLN A 194 1.71 24.77 -26.37
CA GLN A 194 0.74 24.84 -27.48
C GLN A 194 1.41 25.15 -28.82
N ASN A 195 2.36 26.08 -28.83
CA ASN A 195 3.10 26.42 -30.05
C ASN A 195 3.97 25.25 -30.53
N TYR A 196 4.65 24.54 -29.63
CA TYR A 196 5.39 23.34 -29.99
C TYR A 196 4.49 22.27 -30.64
N PHE A 197 3.33 21.98 -30.04
CA PHE A 197 2.39 20.98 -30.58
C PHE A 197 1.72 21.43 -31.91
N ARG A 198 1.58 22.74 -32.14
CA ARG A 198 1.18 23.28 -33.45
C ARG A 198 2.23 23.00 -34.52
N GLU A 199 3.52 23.22 -34.22
CA GLU A 199 4.61 22.93 -35.16
C GLU A 199 4.69 21.43 -35.49
N GLU A 200 4.47 20.57 -34.49
CA GLU A 200 4.39 19.11 -34.65
C GLU A 200 3.10 18.61 -35.30
N ASN A 201 2.15 19.52 -35.61
CA ASN A 201 0.86 19.22 -36.24
C ASN A 201 0.06 18.11 -35.52
N ARG A 202 0.13 18.06 -34.19
CA ARG A 202 -0.58 17.05 -33.38
C ARG A 202 -1.00 17.58 -32.02
N ASN A 203 -2.08 17.03 -31.47
CA ASN A 203 -2.43 17.26 -30.08
C ASN A 203 -1.56 16.40 -29.14
N PRO A 204 -1.23 16.91 -27.94
CA PRO A 204 -0.59 16.12 -26.90
C PRO A 204 -1.55 15.10 -26.33
N ASN A 205 -0.99 14.08 -25.71
CA ASN A 205 -1.70 13.29 -24.73
C ASN A 205 -1.59 13.87 -23.30
N ILE A 206 -2.46 13.40 -22.41
CA ILE A 206 -2.50 13.89 -21.03
C ILE A 206 -1.19 13.63 -20.28
N TRP A 207 -0.48 12.54 -20.59
CA TRP A 207 0.80 12.20 -19.96
C TRP A 207 1.93 13.13 -20.40
N GLU A 208 1.97 13.54 -21.67
CA GLU A 208 2.92 14.53 -22.21
C GLU A 208 2.77 15.86 -21.46
N LEU A 209 1.53 16.35 -21.29
CA LEU A 209 1.28 17.58 -20.54
C LEU A 209 1.66 17.45 -19.06
N LYS A 210 1.27 16.37 -18.38
CA LYS A 210 1.64 16.13 -16.96
C LYS A 210 3.15 15.98 -16.76
N THR A 211 3.85 15.41 -17.74
CA THR A 211 5.30 15.29 -17.70
C THR A 211 5.94 16.67 -17.74
N ILE A 212 5.54 17.52 -18.69
CA ILE A 212 6.03 18.90 -18.79
C ILE A 212 5.72 19.66 -17.50
N ASP A 213 4.49 19.54 -16.98
CA ASP A 213 4.03 20.16 -15.73
C ASP A 213 4.93 19.85 -14.54
N THR A 214 5.30 18.58 -14.40
CA THR A 214 6.15 18.13 -13.31
C THR A 214 7.51 18.82 -13.36
N TYR A 215 8.13 18.92 -14.54
CA TYR A 215 9.45 19.54 -14.70
C TYR A 215 9.42 21.06 -14.68
N TRP A 216 8.29 21.67 -15.05
CA TRP A 216 8.14 23.12 -15.19
C TRP A 216 7.49 23.76 -13.97
N SER A 217 7.02 22.95 -13.01
CA SER A 217 6.65 23.44 -11.68
C SER A 217 7.82 24.19 -11.01
N ASP A 218 7.50 25.27 -10.29
CA ASP A 218 8.50 26.14 -9.63
C ASP A 218 9.43 25.36 -8.68
N HIS A 219 8.94 24.28 -8.07
CA HIS A 219 9.74 23.38 -7.23
C HIS A 219 10.88 22.68 -8.00
N CYS A 220 10.69 22.41 -9.30
CA CYS A 220 11.69 21.80 -10.17
C CYS A 220 12.52 22.85 -10.93
N ARG A 221 11.93 24.01 -11.26
CA ARG A 221 12.56 25.08 -12.03
C ARG A 221 13.45 26.00 -11.16
N HIS A 222 13.29 25.94 -9.84
CA HIS A 222 14.03 26.77 -8.87
C HIS A 222 14.00 28.26 -9.23
N THR A 223 12.93 28.73 -9.87
CA THR A 223 12.78 30.10 -10.40
C THR A 223 12.88 31.15 -9.31
N THR A 224 12.40 30.82 -8.10
CA THR A 224 12.57 31.63 -6.88
C THR A 224 14.03 32.00 -6.58
N PHE A 225 15.03 31.20 -6.98
CA PHE A 225 16.46 31.49 -6.73
C PHE A 225 17.09 32.42 -7.78
N PHE A 226 16.40 32.68 -8.90
CA PHE A 226 16.88 33.56 -9.97
C PHE A 226 16.26 34.95 -9.91
N ASP A 227 15.21 35.16 -9.10
CA ASP A 227 14.65 36.46 -8.77
C ASP A 227 15.50 37.17 -7.70
N GLY A 228 16.78 37.38 -8.02
CA GLY A 228 17.68 38.26 -7.29
C GLY A 228 17.61 39.68 -7.86
N ASN A 229 16.63 40.46 -7.40
CA ASN A 229 16.71 41.92 -7.36
C ASN A 229 16.77 42.38 -5.90
#